data_AF-A0A350MUB5-F1
#
_entry.id   AF-A0A350MUB5-F1
#
_cell.length_a   1.000
_cell.length_b   1.000
_cell.length_c   1.000
_cell.angle_alpha   90.00
_cell.angle_beta   90.00
_cell.angle_gamma   90.00
#
_symmetry.space_group_name_H-M   'P 1'
#
loop_
_entity.id
_entity.type
_entity.pdbx_description
1 polymer ?
#
loop_
_entity_poly.entity_id
_entity_poly.type
_entity_poly.pdbx_seq_one_letter_code
_entity_poly.pdbx_strand_id
1 'polypeptide(L)'
;MNENREALKKARRKKDILSITALILILLFTGGLVGSSHPSFCKSCHIEKPYYQSWKESPHNKIGCLSCHQEPGVLGFCAEKLKMVRRVISNTLRSYRKPVIGNVSNASCLKCHGWVQKKLAIREGIRVSHREFLEKAYKCIDCHSTVAHGEVSAIKEYPHMDKCTPCHNKRIAPTTCEICHVKGAERTVRYTGPWAVTHGPKWEKTHGMGNLTSCIVCHEEEKCTKCHVLIPHPENWPYLHGKNAREENSNCDFCHIKSFCENCHQIEMPHPEGFLPIHADELKEVGEKICLRCHAKSSCDLCHTKHAHPGLRFEKKED
;
A
#
# COMPACT_ATOMS: atom_id res chain seq x y z
N MET A 1 -50.29 54.45 42.05
CA MET A 1 -50.35 54.17 40.58
C MET A 1 -49.00 54.31 39.86
N ASN A 2 -48.07 55.16 40.34
CA ASN A 2 -46.76 55.39 39.69
C ASN A 2 -45.72 54.27 39.94
N GLU A 3 -45.64 53.72 41.15
CA GLU A 3 -44.66 52.67 41.49
C GLU A 3 -44.86 51.36 40.70
N ASN A 4 -46.12 50.98 40.46
CA ASN A 4 -46.43 49.77 39.69
C ASN A 4 -46.03 49.92 38.21
N ARG A 5 -46.07 51.15 37.67
CA ARG A 5 -45.69 51.48 36.29
C ARG A 5 -44.16 51.50 36.10
N GLU A 6 -43.42 51.98 37.10
CA GLU A 6 -41.96 51.92 37.20
C GLU A 6 -41.46 50.46 37.29
N ALA A 7 -42.08 49.64 38.15
CA ALA A 7 -41.76 48.23 38.28
C ALA A 7 -41.97 47.44 36.98
N LEU A 8 -43.09 47.69 36.27
CA LEU A 8 -43.37 47.10 34.96
C LEU A 8 -42.37 47.54 33.87
N LYS A 9 -41.96 48.81 33.85
CA LYS A 9 -40.91 49.31 32.92
C LYS A 9 -39.56 48.66 33.20
N LYS A 10 -39.18 48.50 34.48
CA LYS A 10 -37.92 47.86 34.89
C LYS A 10 -37.90 46.36 34.56
N ALA A 11 -39.02 45.67 34.74
CA ALA A 11 -39.19 44.27 34.35
C ALA A 11 -39.12 44.07 32.82
N ARG A 12 -39.77 44.95 32.04
CA ARG A 12 -39.71 44.94 30.57
C ARG A 12 -38.29 45.20 30.07
N ARG A 13 -37.61 46.21 30.62
CA ARG A 13 -36.20 46.52 30.29
C ARG A 13 -35.24 45.38 30.64
N LYS A 14 -35.45 44.68 31.76
CA LYS A 14 -34.67 43.45 32.09
C LYS A 14 -34.91 42.33 31.09
N LYS A 15 -36.17 42.10 30.68
CA LYS A 15 -36.54 41.10 29.67
C LYS A 15 -35.95 41.44 28.29
N ASP A 16 -35.97 42.72 27.91
CA ASP A 16 -35.39 43.19 26.66
C ASP A 16 -33.86 43.02 26.66
N ILE A 17 -33.17 43.39 27.76
CA ILE A 17 -31.73 43.16 27.91
C ILE A 17 -31.38 41.68 27.83
N LEU A 18 -32.13 40.81 28.52
CA LEU A 18 -31.90 39.35 28.50
C LEU A 18 -32.13 38.76 27.10
N SER A 19 -33.11 39.28 26.35
CA SER A 19 -33.41 38.84 24.99
C SER A 19 -32.32 39.28 24.01
N ILE A 20 -31.83 40.51 24.15
CA ILE A 20 -30.72 41.04 23.34
C ILE A 20 -29.42 40.28 23.63
N THR A 21 -29.10 40.01 24.90
CA THR A 21 -27.90 39.23 25.23
C THR A 21 -28.00 37.80 24.75
N ALA A 22 -29.16 37.15 24.87
CA ALA A 22 -29.39 35.82 24.29
C ALA A 22 -29.20 35.83 22.76
N LEU A 23 -29.74 36.84 22.06
CA LEU A 23 -29.57 36.99 20.61
C LEU A 23 -28.09 37.17 20.24
N ILE A 24 -27.34 38.02 20.97
CA ILE A 24 -25.91 38.23 20.76
C ILE A 24 -25.13 36.93 20.97
N LEU A 25 -25.43 36.17 22.03
CA LEU A 25 -24.77 34.88 22.29
C LEU A 25 -25.06 33.86 21.18
N ILE A 26 -26.29 33.81 20.67
CA ILE A 26 -26.65 32.96 19.53
C ILE A 26 -25.90 33.40 18.27
N LEU A 27 -25.81 34.70 17.99
CA LEU A 27 -25.06 35.23 16.84
C LEU A 27 -23.56 34.95 16.95
N LEU A 28 -22.97 35.08 18.13
CA LEU A 28 -21.57 34.74 18.37
C LEU A 28 -21.32 33.23 18.21
N PHE A 29 -22.21 32.39 18.74
CA PHE A 29 -22.12 30.94 18.63
C PHE A 29 -22.24 30.47 17.18
N THR A 30 -23.25 30.95 16.46
CA THR A 30 -23.44 30.64 15.04
C THR A 30 -22.30 31.17 14.18
N GLY A 31 -21.81 32.38 14.45
CA GLY A 31 -20.62 32.95 13.81
C GLY A 31 -19.37 32.09 14.02
N GLY A 32 -19.15 31.59 15.24
CA GLY A 32 -18.08 30.65 15.56
C GLY A 32 -18.21 29.33 14.79
N LEU A 33 -19.42 28.77 14.70
CA LEU A 33 -19.68 27.54 13.96
C LEU A 33 -19.41 27.70 12.45
N VAL A 34 -19.90 28.78 11.84
CA VAL A 34 -19.69 29.07 10.42
C VAL A 34 -18.21 29.38 10.16
N GLY A 35 -17.58 30.19 11.02
CA GLY A 35 -16.16 30.52 10.92
C GLY A 35 -15.27 29.28 10.98
N SER A 36 -15.55 28.35 11.91
CA SER A 36 -14.83 27.07 12.05
C SER A 36 -14.99 26.13 10.85
N SER A 37 -15.96 26.41 9.98
CA SER A 37 -16.29 25.62 8.79
C SER A 37 -15.71 26.24 7.50
N HIS A 38 -15.13 27.43 7.59
CA HIS A 38 -14.52 28.12 6.45
C HIS A 38 -13.11 27.60 6.16
N PRO A 39 -12.68 27.45 4.89
CA PRO A 39 -11.33 26.98 4.54
C PRO A 39 -10.19 27.75 5.23
N SER A 40 -10.38 29.04 5.49
CA SER A 40 -9.41 29.89 6.20
C SER A 40 -9.17 29.45 7.64
N PHE A 41 -10.17 28.86 8.31
CA PHE A 41 -9.99 28.31 9.64
C PHE A 41 -9.11 27.07 9.60
N CYS A 42 -9.33 26.15 8.65
CA CYS A 42 -8.47 24.99 8.48
C CYS A 42 -7.02 25.42 8.22
N LYS A 43 -6.79 26.43 7.35
CA LYS A 43 -5.47 27.01 7.09
C LYS A 43 -4.76 27.54 8.35
N SER A 44 -5.49 27.96 9.38
CA SER A 44 -4.90 28.46 10.62
C SER A 44 -4.09 27.38 11.35
N CYS A 45 -4.42 26.10 11.15
CA CYS A 45 -3.61 24.98 11.60
C CYS A 45 -2.41 24.77 10.66
N HIS A 46 -1.19 24.78 11.21
CA HIS A 46 0.04 24.62 10.41
C HIS A 46 0.11 23.33 9.57
N ILE A 47 -0.45 22.22 10.07
CA ILE A 47 -0.49 20.91 9.39
C ILE A 47 -1.37 20.94 8.13
N GLU A 48 -2.37 21.82 8.09
CA GLU A 48 -3.32 21.91 6.98
C GLU A 48 -2.85 22.81 5.85
N LYS A 49 -1.80 23.63 6.05
CA LYS A 49 -1.34 24.60 5.05
C LYS A 49 -1.05 23.96 3.68
N PRO A 50 -0.35 22.80 3.58
CA PRO A 50 -0.11 22.15 2.28
C PRO A 50 -1.42 21.66 1.61
N TYR A 51 -2.38 21.17 2.40
CA TYR A 51 -3.67 20.71 1.92
C TYR A 51 -4.55 21.86 1.44
N TYR A 52 -4.51 23.01 2.12
CA TYR A 52 -5.18 24.24 1.68
C TYR A 52 -4.61 24.73 0.35
N GLN A 53 -3.28 24.75 0.20
CA GLN A 53 -2.64 25.23 -1.02
C GLN A 53 -2.99 24.35 -2.22
N SER A 54 -2.87 23.03 -2.08
CA SER A 54 -3.27 22.07 -3.12
C SER A 54 -4.76 22.17 -3.46
N TRP A 55 -5.64 22.34 -2.47
CA TRP A 55 -7.08 22.57 -2.72
C TRP A 55 -7.30 23.85 -3.54
N LYS A 56 -6.58 24.93 -3.23
CA LYS A 56 -6.70 26.22 -3.94
C LYS A 56 -6.30 26.11 -5.41
N GLU A 57 -5.34 25.25 -5.73
CA GLU A 57 -4.88 24.96 -7.10
C GLU A 57 -5.76 23.92 -7.81
N SER A 58 -6.57 23.17 -7.06
CA SER A 58 -7.44 22.13 -7.61
C SER A 58 -8.67 22.69 -8.36
N PRO A 59 -9.33 21.86 -9.21
CA PRO A 59 -10.61 22.22 -9.82
C PRO A 59 -11.76 22.49 -8.82
N HIS A 60 -11.60 22.10 -7.55
CA HIS A 60 -12.61 22.26 -6.49
C HIS A 60 -12.35 23.49 -5.59
N ASN A 61 -11.50 24.43 -6.03
CA ASN A 61 -11.15 25.62 -5.25
C ASN A 61 -12.30 26.62 -5.00
N LYS A 62 -13.47 26.39 -5.61
CA LYS A 62 -14.69 27.20 -5.40
C LYS A 62 -15.63 26.65 -4.33
N ILE A 63 -15.37 25.47 -3.77
CA ILE A 63 -16.20 24.87 -2.72
C ILE A 63 -15.42 24.70 -1.42
N GLY A 64 -16.04 24.93 -0.27
CA GLY A 64 -15.36 24.85 1.02
C GLY A 64 -14.96 23.42 1.41
N CYS A 65 -13.96 23.27 2.28
CA CYS A 65 -13.40 21.98 2.71
C CYS A 65 -14.45 21.00 3.23
N LEU A 66 -15.39 21.49 4.04
CA LEU A 66 -16.47 20.67 4.61
C LEU A 66 -17.50 20.19 3.57
N SER A 67 -17.52 20.74 2.36
CA SER A 67 -18.35 20.20 1.28
C SER A 67 -17.97 18.76 0.93
N CYS A 68 -16.72 18.38 1.19
CA CYS A 68 -16.21 17.02 1.00
C CYS A 68 -15.98 16.31 2.34
N HIS A 69 -15.32 16.95 3.30
CA HIS A 69 -14.89 16.33 4.55
C HIS A 69 -15.97 16.18 5.63
N GLN A 70 -17.17 16.72 5.38
CA GLN A 70 -18.33 16.54 6.25
C GLN A 70 -19.35 15.61 5.59
N GLU A 71 -19.90 14.68 6.36
CA GLU A 71 -21.08 13.93 5.90
C GLU A 71 -22.27 14.89 5.71
N PRO A 72 -23.13 14.66 4.71
CA PRO A 72 -24.35 15.44 4.54
C PRO A 72 -25.30 15.36 5.74
N GLY A 73 -26.07 16.43 5.97
CA GLY A 73 -27.11 16.50 7.00
C GLY A 73 -26.62 17.03 8.36
N VAL A 74 -27.59 17.25 9.28
CA VAL A 74 -27.33 17.85 10.60
C VAL A 74 -26.47 16.93 11.48
N LEU A 75 -26.72 15.63 11.45
CA LEU A 75 -25.92 14.65 12.18
C LEU A 75 -24.46 14.62 11.67
N GLY A 76 -24.27 14.74 10.35
CA GLY A 76 -22.94 14.83 9.75
C GLY A 76 -22.17 16.07 10.19
N PHE A 77 -22.86 17.22 10.29
CA PHE A 77 -22.30 18.45 10.85
C PHE A 77 -21.85 18.26 12.31
N CYS A 78 -22.72 17.74 13.19
CA CYS A 78 -22.36 17.50 14.59
C CYS A 78 -21.20 16.50 14.74
N ALA A 79 -21.22 15.41 13.97
CA ALA A 79 -20.16 14.41 13.98
C ALA A 79 -18.81 14.99 13.51
N GLU A 80 -18.81 15.89 12.52
CA GLU A 80 -17.61 16.60 12.09
C GLU A 80 -17.05 17.48 13.22
N LYS A 81 -17.89 18.23 13.93
CA LYS A 81 -17.43 19.04 15.07
C LYS A 81 -16.77 18.20 16.16
N LEU A 82 -17.35 17.04 16.49
CA LEU A 82 -16.72 16.10 17.43
C LEU A 82 -15.38 15.56 16.90
N LYS A 83 -15.31 15.20 15.61
CA LYS A 83 -14.05 14.77 14.97
C LYS A 83 -12.99 15.87 15.02
N MET A 84 -13.37 17.13 14.81
CA MET A 84 -12.46 18.28 14.88
C MET A 84 -11.91 18.49 16.29
N VAL A 85 -12.77 18.42 17.32
CA VAL A 85 -12.34 18.47 18.73
C VAL A 85 -11.36 17.33 19.04
N ARG A 86 -11.71 16.10 18.66
CA ARG A 86 -10.81 14.94 18.80
C ARG A 86 -9.47 15.19 18.12
N ARG A 87 -9.47 15.75 16.91
CA ARG A 87 -8.26 16.03 16.15
C ARG A 87 -7.36 17.07 16.83
N VAL A 88 -7.95 18.13 17.40
CA VAL A 88 -7.21 19.11 18.20
C VAL A 88 -6.57 18.42 19.41
N ILE A 89 -7.32 17.62 20.16
CA ILE A 89 -6.80 16.86 21.31
C ILE A 89 -5.66 15.92 20.89
N SER A 90 -5.88 15.11 19.84
CA SER A 90 -4.85 14.18 19.33
C SER A 90 -3.61 14.88 18.82
N ASN A 91 -3.74 16.08 18.25
CA ASN A 91 -2.61 16.87 17.80
C ASN A 91 -1.83 17.46 18.99
N THR A 92 -2.52 18.01 19.98
CA THR A 92 -1.92 18.57 21.20
C THR A 92 -1.20 17.50 22.01
N LEU A 93 -1.82 16.33 22.19
CA LEU A 93 -1.23 15.19 22.89
C LEU A 93 -0.24 14.38 22.03
N ARG A 94 -0.04 14.75 20.75
CA ARG A 94 0.77 14.02 19.76
C ARG A 94 0.43 12.52 19.67
N SER A 95 -0.82 12.15 19.92
CA SER A 95 -1.29 10.76 19.99
C SER A 95 -1.83 10.20 18.67
N TYR A 96 -1.41 10.78 17.54
CA TYR A 96 -1.84 10.36 16.20
C TYR A 96 -0.83 9.43 15.53
N ARG A 97 -1.32 8.59 14.59
CA ARG A 97 -0.48 7.73 13.76
C ARG A 97 -0.30 8.33 12.37
N LYS A 98 0.89 8.13 11.80
CA LYS A 98 1.18 8.48 10.41
C LYS A 98 1.05 7.22 9.51
N PRO A 99 0.67 7.36 8.24
CA PRO A 99 0.21 8.60 7.60
C PRO A 99 -1.20 9.00 8.08
N VAL A 100 -1.48 10.31 8.12
CA VAL A 100 -2.82 10.81 8.41
C VAL A 100 -3.64 10.73 7.14
N ILE A 101 -4.67 9.88 7.13
CA ILE A 101 -5.52 9.65 5.95
C ILE A 101 -6.83 10.40 6.13
N GLY A 102 -7.11 11.34 5.22
CA GLY A 102 -8.42 11.98 5.12
C GLY A 102 -9.39 11.07 4.38
N ASN A 103 -10.39 10.54 5.07
CA ASN A 103 -11.45 9.74 4.44
C ASN A 103 -12.63 10.65 4.05
N VAL A 104 -13.15 10.48 2.84
CA VAL A 104 -14.29 11.21 2.28
C VAL A 104 -15.30 10.18 1.79
N SER A 105 -16.59 10.41 2.09
CA SER A 105 -17.65 9.50 1.68
C SER A 105 -18.11 9.76 0.24
N ASN A 106 -18.68 8.72 -0.37
CA ASN A 106 -19.30 8.84 -1.68
C ASN A 106 -20.47 9.83 -1.66
N ALA A 107 -21.18 9.95 -0.54
CA ALA A 107 -22.31 10.86 -0.41
C ALA A 107 -21.91 12.33 -0.64
N SER A 108 -20.74 12.73 -0.14
CA SER A 108 -20.19 14.07 -0.37
C SER A 108 -19.94 14.34 -1.85
N CYS A 109 -19.38 13.37 -2.59
CA CYS A 109 -19.14 13.48 -4.02
C CYS A 109 -20.46 13.51 -4.81
N LEU A 110 -21.37 12.58 -4.51
CA LEU A 110 -22.62 12.36 -5.23
C LEU A 110 -23.63 13.50 -5.08
N LYS A 111 -23.49 14.35 -4.05
CA LYS A 111 -24.27 15.58 -3.90
C LYS A 111 -24.18 16.48 -5.15
N CYS A 112 -23.00 16.55 -5.76
CA CYS A 112 -22.77 17.32 -7.00
C CYS A 112 -22.58 16.41 -8.22
N HIS A 113 -22.10 15.18 -8.03
CA HIS A 113 -21.76 14.24 -9.09
C HIS A 113 -22.76 13.08 -9.25
N GLY A 114 -24.01 13.20 -8.80
CA GLY A 114 -25.00 12.11 -8.90
C GLY A 114 -25.26 11.58 -10.33
N TRP A 115 -24.92 12.37 -11.34
CA TRP A 115 -24.98 11.97 -12.75
C TRP A 115 -24.05 10.80 -13.11
N VAL A 116 -22.94 10.59 -12.38
CA VAL A 116 -21.96 9.53 -12.67
C VAL A 116 -22.54 8.12 -12.47
N GLN A 117 -23.59 7.99 -11.69
CA GLN A 117 -24.24 6.71 -11.41
C GLN A 117 -25.09 6.21 -12.59
N LYS A 118 -25.48 7.10 -13.50
CA LYS A 118 -26.46 6.82 -14.56
C LYS A 118 -25.85 6.65 -15.94
N LYS A 119 -24.59 7.07 -16.13
CA LYS A 119 -23.94 7.12 -17.44
C LYS A 119 -22.54 6.52 -17.35
N LEU A 120 -22.12 5.91 -18.46
CA LEU A 120 -20.72 5.58 -18.69
C LEU A 120 -19.92 6.88 -18.74
N ALA A 121 -18.87 6.94 -17.92
CA ALA A 121 -17.90 8.01 -17.96
C ALA A 121 -16.73 7.59 -18.84
N ILE A 122 -16.29 8.49 -19.73
CA ILE A 122 -15.09 8.31 -20.53
C ILE A 122 -14.12 9.43 -20.18
N ARG A 123 -12.91 9.07 -19.76
CA ARG A 123 -11.84 10.03 -19.45
C ARG A 123 -10.48 9.39 -19.67
N GLU A 124 -9.53 10.13 -20.23
CA GLU A 124 -8.17 9.63 -20.53
C GLU A 124 -8.18 8.27 -21.26
N GLY A 125 -9.11 8.09 -22.21
CA GLY A 125 -9.21 6.84 -22.97
C GLY A 125 -9.79 5.65 -22.24
N ILE A 126 -10.22 5.79 -20.99
CA ILE A 126 -10.84 4.73 -20.21
C ILE A 126 -12.34 5.00 -20.04
N ARG A 127 -13.14 3.98 -20.31
CA ARG A 127 -14.58 3.93 -20.08
C ARG A 127 -14.86 3.16 -18.79
N VAL A 128 -15.65 3.76 -17.90
CA VAL A 128 -16.08 3.14 -16.64
C VAL A 128 -17.56 3.41 -16.41
N SER A 129 -18.28 2.38 -15.97
CA SER A 129 -19.56 2.55 -15.29
C SER A 129 -19.32 2.59 -13.79
N HIS A 130 -19.70 3.68 -13.13
CA HIS A 130 -19.48 3.81 -11.68
C HIS A 130 -20.49 2.98 -10.86
N ARG A 131 -21.63 2.60 -11.46
CA ARG A 131 -22.72 1.92 -10.75
C ARG A 131 -22.25 0.61 -10.11
N GLU A 132 -21.59 -0.25 -10.89
CA GLU A 132 -21.14 -1.58 -10.46
C GLU A 132 -20.07 -1.46 -9.36
N PHE A 133 -19.19 -0.46 -9.42
CA PHE A 133 -18.23 -0.18 -8.36
C PHE A 133 -18.91 0.27 -7.06
N LEU A 134 -19.92 1.15 -7.16
CA LEU A 134 -20.67 1.62 -6.00
C LEU A 134 -21.49 0.49 -5.35
N GLU A 135 -22.06 -0.41 -6.14
CA GLU A 135 -22.76 -1.62 -5.65
C GLU A 135 -21.81 -2.57 -4.90
N LYS A 136 -20.53 -2.60 -5.28
CA LYS A 136 -19.46 -3.33 -4.58
C LYS A 136 -18.79 -2.52 -3.47
N ALA A 137 -19.40 -1.41 -3.05
CA ALA A 137 -18.94 -0.54 -1.97
C ALA A 137 -17.56 0.11 -2.18
N TYR A 138 -17.09 0.22 -3.43
CA TYR A 138 -15.92 1.05 -3.72
C TYR A 138 -16.21 2.52 -3.44
N LYS A 139 -15.20 3.23 -2.95
CA LYS A 139 -15.26 4.67 -2.72
C LYS A 139 -14.77 5.43 -3.94
N CYS A 140 -15.29 6.63 -4.16
CA CYS A 140 -14.82 7.55 -5.20
C CYS A 140 -13.31 7.78 -5.06
N ILE A 141 -12.82 7.96 -3.83
CA ILE A 141 -11.41 8.19 -3.53
C ILE A 141 -10.52 6.95 -3.72
N ASP A 142 -11.08 5.74 -3.89
CA ASP A 142 -10.27 4.55 -4.19
C ASP A 142 -9.64 4.63 -5.58
N CYS A 143 -10.14 5.54 -6.44
CA CYS A 143 -9.55 5.86 -7.75
C CYS A 143 -9.27 7.36 -7.93
N HIS A 144 -9.95 8.23 -7.19
CA HIS A 144 -9.89 9.69 -7.35
C HIS A 144 -9.33 10.39 -6.10
N SER A 145 -8.36 9.78 -5.40
CA SER A 145 -7.85 10.32 -4.12
C SER A 145 -7.12 11.66 -4.27
N THR A 146 -6.63 11.99 -5.47
CA THR A 146 -5.79 13.17 -5.74
C THR A 146 -6.57 14.38 -6.26
N VAL A 147 -7.90 14.30 -6.36
CA VAL A 147 -8.75 15.34 -6.99
C VAL A 147 -8.62 16.73 -6.36
N ALA A 148 -8.47 16.80 -5.03
CA ALA A 148 -8.37 18.08 -4.31
C ALA A 148 -6.96 18.35 -3.77
N HIS A 149 -6.18 17.31 -3.50
CA HIS A 149 -4.90 17.46 -2.78
C HIS A 149 -3.67 17.05 -3.59
N GLY A 150 -3.83 16.47 -4.79
CA GLY A 150 -2.72 16.16 -5.68
C GLY A 150 -1.58 15.41 -4.97
N GLU A 151 -0.38 15.98 -5.08
CA GLU A 151 0.87 15.40 -4.59
C GLU A 151 0.97 15.29 -3.06
N VAL A 152 0.25 16.12 -2.29
CA VAL A 152 0.30 16.06 -0.81
C VAL A 152 -0.64 15.01 -0.23
N SER A 153 -1.39 14.31 -1.08
CA SER A 153 -2.23 13.19 -0.67
C SER A 153 -1.36 12.06 -0.14
N ALA A 154 -1.65 11.59 1.08
CA ALA A 154 -0.89 10.51 1.71
C ALA A 154 -0.96 9.19 0.93
N ILE A 155 -2.07 8.94 0.24
CA ILE A 155 -2.27 7.78 -0.63
C ILE A 155 -2.73 8.30 -2.00
N LYS A 156 -1.92 8.05 -3.02
CA LYS A 156 -2.18 8.46 -4.40
C LYS A 156 -2.75 7.27 -5.16
N GLU A 157 -4.06 7.24 -5.28
CA GLU A 157 -4.78 6.23 -6.02
C GLU A 157 -5.18 6.78 -7.39
N TYR A 158 -5.03 5.92 -8.38
CA TYR A 158 -5.47 6.13 -9.75
C TYR A 158 -6.12 4.85 -10.27
N PRO A 159 -6.99 4.94 -11.29
CA PRO A 159 -7.46 3.75 -12.00
C PRO A 159 -6.27 2.96 -12.55
N HIS A 160 -6.20 1.68 -12.20
CA HIS A 160 -5.22 0.71 -12.71
C HIS A 160 -5.91 -0.65 -12.86
N MET A 161 -5.30 -1.54 -13.65
CA MET A 161 -5.96 -2.80 -14.04
C MET A 161 -6.37 -3.66 -12.85
N ASP A 162 -5.59 -3.71 -11.76
CA ASP A 162 -5.91 -4.52 -10.57
C ASP A 162 -7.22 -4.15 -9.88
N LYS A 163 -7.78 -2.96 -10.16
CA LYS A 163 -9.12 -2.57 -9.66
C LYS A 163 -10.25 -3.09 -10.55
N CYS A 164 -9.96 -3.42 -11.81
CA CYS A 164 -10.92 -3.89 -12.80
C CYS A 164 -10.94 -5.42 -12.92
N THR A 165 -9.76 -6.05 -12.86
CA THR A 165 -9.55 -7.50 -13.02
C THR A 165 -10.29 -8.39 -12.02
N PRO A 166 -10.66 -7.97 -10.79
CA PRO A 166 -11.47 -8.81 -9.91
C PRO A 166 -12.83 -9.18 -10.52
N CYS A 167 -13.38 -8.33 -11.40
CA CYS A 167 -14.61 -8.60 -12.13
C CYS A 167 -14.37 -8.89 -13.61
N HIS A 168 -13.44 -8.19 -14.26
CA HIS A 168 -13.08 -8.44 -15.65
C HIS A 168 -12.02 -9.54 -15.72
N ASN A 169 -12.45 -10.80 -15.73
CA ASN A 169 -11.58 -11.98 -15.66
C ASN A 169 -12.08 -13.16 -16.52
N LYS A 170 -12.91 -12.89 -17.54
CA LYS A 170 -13.58 -13.87 -18.41
C LYS A 170 -14.64 -14.73 -17.72
N ARG A 171 -14.68 -14.79 -16.38
CA ARG A 171 -15.69 -15.53 -15.61
C ARG A 171 -16.90 -14.65 -15.25
N ILE A 172 -16.64 -13.44 -14.73
CA ILE A 172 -17.69 -12.51 -14.28
C ILE A 172 -18.03 -11.50 -15.38
N ALA A 173 -17.01 -10.88 -15.97
CA ALA A 173 -17.16 -9.94 -17.08
C ALA A 173 -16.10 -10.19 -18.16
N PRO A 174 -16.39 -9.85 -19.43
CA PRO A 174 -15.44 -10.05 -20.50
C PRO A 174 -14.23 -9.12 -20.37
N THR A 175 -13.12 -9.54 -20.96
CA THR A 175 -11.80 -8.89 -20.84
C THR A 175 -11.29 -8.33 -22.16
N THR A 176 -12.15 -8.23 -23.17
CA THR A 176 -11.79 -7.60 -24.45
C THR A 176 -11.39 -6.16 -24.20
N CYS A 177 -10.26 -5.73 -24.75
CA CYS A 177 -9.66 -4.42 -24.49
C CYS A 177 -10.66 -3.25 -24.60
N GLU A 178 -11.59 -3.33 -25.56
CA GLU A 178 -12.54 -2.26 -25.92
C GLU A 178 -13.67 -2.04 -24.90
N ILE A 179 -13.83 -2.96 -23.94
CA ILE A 179 -14.77 -2.78 -22.83
C ILE A 179 -14.33 -1.60 -21.95
N CYS A 180 -13.02 -1.49 -21.72
CA CYS A 180 -12.43 -0.46 -20.86
C CYS A 180 -11.68 0.61 -21.67
N HIS A 181 -10.90 0.22 -22.67
CA HIS A 181 -10.08 1.14 -23.47
C HIS A 181 -10.81 1.60 -24.72
N VAL A 182 -11.07 2.90 -24.80
CA VAL A 182 -11.67 3.52 -25.98
C VAL A 182 -10.67 3.52 -27.13
N LYS A 183 -11.13 3.10 -28.31
CA LYS A 183 -10.32 3.08 -29.54
C LYS A 183 -9.78 4.47 -29.88
N GLY A 184 -8.51 4.54 -30.29
CA GLY A 184 -7.85 5.79 -30.67
C GLY A 184 -7.35 6.65 -29.50
N ALA A 185 -7.58 6.24 -28.25
CA ALA A 185 -7.00 6.92 -27.10
C ALA A 185 -5.55 6.46 -26.85
N GLU A 186 -4.69 7.41 -26.54
CA GLU A 186 -3.30 7.13 -26.19
C GLU A 186 -3.23 6.31 -24.89
N ARG A 187 -2.52 5.18 -24.92
CA ARG A 187 -2.33 4.29 -23.77
C ARG A 187 -0.97 4.58 -23.15
N THR A 188 -0.90 5.62 -22.33
CA THR A 188 0.31 5.90 -21.55
C THR A 188 0.28 5.11 -20.25
N VAL A 189 1.36 4.36 -19.99
CA VAL A 189 1.57 3.75 -18.67
C VAL A 189 1.82 4.90 -17.70
N ARG A 190 0.91 5.11 -16.75
CA ARG A 190 1.16 6.06 -15.67
C ARG A 190 2.35 5.56 -14.86
N TYR A 191 3.33 6.42 -14.58
CA TYR A 191 4.55 6.08 -13.82
C TYR A 191 4.30 5.77 -12.33
N THR A 192 3.04 5.65 -11.89
CA THR A 192 2.66 5.49 -10.49
C THR A 192 1.68 4.33 -10.30
N GLY A 193 1.73 3.71 -9.12
CA GLY A 193 0.87 2.60 -8.71
C GLY A 193 1.43 1.21 -9.03
N PRO A 194 0.75 0.14 -8.59
CA PRO A 194 1.21 -1.25 -8.76
C PRO A 194 1.47 -1.64 -10.22
N TRP A 195 0.69 -1.09 -11.15
CA TRP A 195 0.87 -1.36 -12.59
C TRP A 195 2.20 -0.82 -13.13
N ALA A 196 2.64 0.36 -12.69
CA ALA A 196 3.92 0.93 -13.08
C ALA A 196 5.11 0.10 -12.56
N VAL A 197 4.92 -0.63 -11.46
CA VAL A 197 5.92 -1.53 -10.92
C VAL A 197 6.14 -2.71 -11.86
N THR A 198 5.09 -3.33 -12.40
CA THR A 198 5.21 -4.53 -13.24
C THR A 198 5.27 -4.25 -14.74
N HIS A 199 4.96 -3.03 -15.20
CA HIS A 199 4.92 -2.66 -16.63
C HIS A 199 5.68 -1.35 -16.94
N GLY A 200 6.45 -0.83 -15.99
CA GLY A 200 7.32 0.33 -16.17
C GLY A 200 8.73 -0.05 -16.67
N PRO A 201 9.64 0.93 -16.81
CA PRO A 201 11.00 0.69 -17.34
C PRO A 201 11.86 -0.31 -16.55
N LYS A 202 11.48 -0.61 -15.29
CA LYS A 202 12.21 -1.54 -14.40
C LYS A 202 11.52 -2.91 -14.27
N TRP A 203 10.49 -3.19 -15.09
CA TRP A 203 9.63 -4.35 -14.94
C TRP A 203 10.38 -5.68 -14.81
N GLU A 204 11.50 -5.87 -15.50
CA GLU A 204 12.29 -7.10 -15.44
C GLU A 204 12.67 -7.48 -14.01
N LYS A 205 13.02 -6.48 -13.19
CA LYS A 205 13.41 -6.65 -11.78
C LYS A 205 12.21 -6.74 -10.83
N THR A 206 11.01 -6.46 -11.31
CA THR A 206 9.81 -6.24 -10.49
C THR A 206 8.57 -7.00 -11.00
N HIS A 207 8.72 -7.87 -11.99
CA HIS A 207 7.63 -8.53 -12.74
C HIS A 207 6.69 -9.36 -11.86
N GLY A 208 7.17 -9.90 -10.74
CA GLY A 208 6.39 -10.64 -9.75
C GLY A 208 5.90 -9.83 -8.54
N MET A 209 6.13 -8.52 -8.50
CA MET A 209 5.79 -7.66 -7.36
C MET A 209 4.34 -7.11 -7.41
N GLY A 210 3.57 -7.44 -8.45
CA GLY A 210 2.16 -7.07 -8.58
C GLY A 210 1.20 -8.14 -8.07
N ASN A 211 -0.11 -7.92 -8.26
CA ASN A 211 -1.10 -8.94 -7.98
C ASN A 211 -1.08 -10.02 -9.08
N LEU A 212 -0.56 -11.21 -8.75
CA LEU A 212 -0.44 -12.34 -9.68
C LEU A 212 -1.79 -12.77 -10.29
N THR A 213 -2.89 -12.61 -9.56
CA THR A 213 -4.23 -12.95 -10.06
C THR A 213 -4.71 -12.01 -11.17
N SER A 214 -4.20 -10.78 -11.21
CA SER A 214 -4.47 -9.84 -12.31
C SER A 214 -3.68 -10.18 -13.57
N CYS A 215 -2.48 -10.76 -13.44
CA CYS A 215 -1.60 -11.04 -14.57
C CYS A 215 -2.25 -12.00 -15.56
N ILE A 216 -2.89 -13.07 -15.06
CA ILE A 216 -3.52 -14.13 -15.87
C ILE A 216 -4.78 -13.67 -16.61
N VAL A 217 -5.29 -12.47 -16.31
CA VAL A 217 -6.40 -11.87 -17.07
C VAL A 217 -5.96 -11.52 -18.49
N CYS A 218 -4.71 -11.09 -18.64
CA CYS A 218 -4.13 -10.62 -19.89
C CYS A 218 -3.03 -11.54 -20.44
N HIS A 219 -2.27 -12.19 -19.56
CA HIS A 219 -1.18 -13.11 -19.92
C HIS A 219 -1.61 -14.57 -19.76
N GLU A 220 -0.99 -15.45 -20.55
CA GLU A 220 -1.21 -16.90 -20.46
C GLU A 220 -0.47 -17.48 -19.26
N GLU A 221 -1.11 -18.42 -18.58
CA GLU A 221 -0.56 -19.10 -17.39
C GLU A 221 0.74 -19.86 -17.69
N GLU A 222 0.90 -20.38 -18.91
CA GLU A 222 2.11 -21.08 -19.36
C GLU A 222 3.37 -20.22 -19.23
N LYS A 223 3.24 -18.89 -19.35
CA LYS A 223 4.39 -17.97 -19.21
C LYS A 223 4.93 -17.94 -17.79
N CYS A 224 4.07 -18.18 -16.79
CA CYS A 224 4.48 -18.28 -15.39
C CYS A 224 5.16 -19.62 -15.13
N THR A 225 4.64 -20.72 -15.69
CA THR A 225 5.17 -22.07 -15.46
C THR A 225 6.54 -22.29 -16.09
N LYS A 226 7.00 -21.45 -17.03
CA LYS A 226 8.40 -21.51 -17.51
C LYS A 226 9.42 -21.27 -16.40
N CYS A 227 9.03 -20.56 -15.34
CA CYS A 227 9.91 -20.18 -14.24
C CYS A 227 9.42 -20.76 -12.89
N HIS A 228 8.10 -20.85 -12.68
CA HIS A 228 7.46 -21.26 -11.42
C HIS A 228 6.98 -22.72 -11.45
N VAL A 229 7.88 -23.67 -11.70
CA VAL A 229 7.57 -25.12 -11.75
C VAL A 229 7.90 -25.90 -10.48
N LEU A 230 8.82 -25.41 -9.64
CA LEU A 230 9.47 -26.24 -8.60
C LEU A 230 9.82 -25.50 -7.30
N ILE A 231 9.02 -24.50 -6.92
CA ILE A 231 9.22 -23.74 -5.67
C ILE A 231 8.04 -24.00 -4.70
N PRO A 232 8.30 -24.41 -3.43
CA PRO A 232 9.61 -24.70 -2.84
C PRO A 232 10.24 -25.99 -3.39
N HIS A 233 11.57 -26.05 -3.42
CA HIS A 233 12.29 -27.28 -3.76
C HIS A 233 11.87 -28.42 -2.79
N PRO A 234 11.85 -29.69 -3.24
CA PRO A 234 11.56 -30.83 -2.37
C PRO A 234 12.50 -30.91 -1.16
N GLU A 235 12.05 -31.47 -0.04
CA GLU A 235 12.85 -31.55 1.20
C GLU A 235 14.19 -32.27 1.03
N ASN A 236 14.27 -33.22 0.09
CA ASN A 236 15.49 -33.96 -0.23
C ASN A 236 16.39 -33.27 -1.27
N TRP A 237 16.07 -32.05 -1.70
CA TRP A 237 16.86 -31.29 -2.67
C TRP A 237 18.34 -31.15 -2.31
N PRO A 238 18.75 -30.91 -1.04
CA PRO A 238 20.17 -30.88 -0.67
C PRO A 238 20.95 -32.16 -1.05
N TYR A 239 20.28 -33.31 -1.17
CA TYR A 239 20.92 -34.57 -1.56
C TYR A 239 20.89 -34.83 -3.07
N LEU A 240 19.97 -34.19 -3.80
CA LEU A 240 19.77 -34.41 -5.24
C LEU A 240 20.32 -33.27 -6.11
N HIS A 241 20.55 -32.08 -5.55
CA HIS A 241 20.90 -30.88 -6.31
C HIS A 241 22.17 -31.06 -7.15
N GLY A 242 23.18 -31.80 -6.66
CA GLY A 242 24.40 -32.06 -7.42
C GLY A 242 24.21 -32.96 -8.63
N LYS A 243 23.23 -33.88 -8.60
CA LYS A 243 22.83 -34.69 -9.75
C LYS A 243 22.03 -33.84 -10.73
N ASN A 244 21.02 -33.12 -10.21
CA ASN A 244 20.14 -32.27 -11.02
C ASN A 244 20.93 -31.17 -11.74
N ALA A 245 21.93 -30.57 -11.10
CA ALA A 245 22.77 -29.53 -11.70
C ALA A 245 23.69 -30.00 -12.84
N ARG A 246 23.78 -31.32 -13.08
CA ARG A 246 24.54 -31.91 -14.20
C ARG A 246 23.64 -32.37 -15.35
N GLU A 247 22.33 -32.28 -15.20
CA GLU A 247 21.40 -32.61 -16.27
C GLU A 247 21.44 -31.52 -17.34
N GLU A 248 21.43 -31.88 -18.62
CA GLU A 248 21.59 -30.93 -19.74
C GLU A 248 20.54 -29.80 -19.77
N ASN A 249 19.41 -29.97 -19.06
CA ASN A 249 18.32 -29.00 -18.97
C ASN A 249 18.23 -28.31 -17.60
N SER A 250 19.29 -28.36 -16.77
CA SER A 250 19.28 -27.74 -15.44
C SER A 250 19.43 -26.22 -15.52
N ASN A 251 18.34 -25.51 -15.79
CA ASN A 251 18.27 -24.05 -15.87
C ASN A 251 18.23 -23.38 -14.47
N CYS A 252 19.16 -23.75 -13.58
CA CYS A 252 19.19 -23.24 -12.20
C CYS A 252 19.49 -21.73 -12.16
N ASP A 253 20.27 -21.24 -13.12
CA ASP A 253 20.64 -19.84 -13.33
C ASP A 253 19.46 -18.96 -13.80
N PHE A 254 18.37 -19.59 -14.21
CA PHE A 254 17.12 -18.92 -14.54
C PHE A 254 16.48 -18.26 -13.29
N CYS A 255 16.72 -18.82 -12.10
CA CYS A 255 16.22 -18.28 -10.83
C CYS A 255 17.33 -17.91 -9.83
N HIS A 256 18.51 -18.53 -9.89
CA HIS A 256 19.61 -18.30 -8.96
C HIS A 256 20.78 -17.58 -9.63
N ILE A 257 21.41 -16.63 -8.93
CA ILE A 257 22.63 -15.96 -9.41
C ILE A 257 23.87 -16.75 -8.99
N LYS A 258 24.98 -16.61 -9.73
CA LYS A 258 26.22 -17.38 -9.49
C LYS A 258 26.72 -17.34 -8.04
N SER A 259 26.64 -16.19 -7.38
CA SER A 259 27.05 -16.04 -5.98
C SER A 259 26.26 -16.91 -4.99
N PHE A 260 25.05 -17.33 -5.35
CA PHE A 260 24.27 -18.29 -4.57
C PHE A 260 25.00 -19.63 -4.47
N CYS A 261 25.54 -20.12 -5.59
CA CYS A 261 26.29 -21.38 -5.64
C CYS A 261 27.62 -21.25 -4.86
N GLU A 262 28.30 -20.12 -5.00
CA GLU A 262 29.60 -19.83 -4.36
C GLU A 262 29.52 -19.76 -2.81
N ASN A 263 28.33 -19.55 -2.24
CA ASN A 263 28.16 -19.61 -0.79
C ASN A 263 28.36 -21.02 -0.21
N CYS A 264 28.17 -22.07 -1.00
CA CYS A 264 28.35 -23.46 -0.56
C CYS A 264 29.47 -24.18 -1.32
N HIS A 265 29.60 -23.93 -2.63
CA HIS A 265 30.65 -24.49 -3.49
C HIS A 265 31.97 -23.70 -3.34
N GLN A 266 32.55 -23.76 -2.14
CA GLN A 266 33.86 -23.16 -1.83
C GLN A 266 35.01 -24.17 -1.95
N ILE A 267 34.68 -25.40 -2.34
CA ILE A 267 35.59 -26.49 -2.66
C ILE A 267 35.08 -27.16 -3.94
N GLU A 268 35.95 -27.82 -4.70
CA GLU A 268 35.60 -28.49 -5.94
C GLU A 268 34.56 -29.61 -5.72
N MET A 269 33.51 -29.61 -6.55
CA MET A 269 32.38 -30.55 -6.48
C MET A 269 32.04 -31.10 -7.88
N PRO A 270 31.90 -32.43 -8.07
CA PRO A 270 32.14 -33.49 -7.08
C PRO A 270 33.58 -33.46 -6.61
N HIS A 271 33.85 -33.90 -5.38
CA HIS A 271 35.23 -34.04 -4.93
C HIS A 271 36.01 -34.89 -5.95
N PRO A 272 37.23 -34.47 -6.32
CA PRO A 272 38.02 -35.15 -7.34
C PRO A 272 38.36 -36.59 -6.92
N GLU A 273 38.68 -37.42 -7.91
CA GLU A 273 39.18 -38.76 -7.65
C GLU A 273 40.47 -38.68 -6.81
N GLY A 274 40.55 -39.44 -5.72
CA GLY A 274 41.68 -39.34 -4.78
C GLY A 274 41.59 -38.21 -3.75
N PHE A 275 40.43 -37.57 -3.56
CA PHE A 275 40.23 -36.57 -2.51
C PHE A 275 40.52 -37.09 -1.08
N LEU A 276 40.13 -38.32 -0.77
CA LEU A 276 40.28 -38.90 0.58
C LEU A 276 41.74 -38.88 1.10
N PRO A 277 42.77 -39.22 0.31
CA PRO A 277 44.16 -39.03 0.72
C PRO A 277 44.56 -37.60 1.13
N ILE A 278 43.97 -36.57 0.51
CA ILE A 278 44.38 -35.16 0.67
C ILE A 278 43.39 -34.33 1.51
N HIS A 279 42.24 -34.90 1.90
CA HIS A 279 41.14 -34.19 2.57
C HIS A 279 41.56 -33.46 3.86
N ALA A 280 42.61 -33.93 4.54
CA ALA A 280 43.12 -33.32 5.76
C ALA A 280 43.90 -32.02 5.48
N ASP A 281 44.56 -31.91 4.34
CA ASP A 281 45.27 -30.69 3.94
C ASP A 281 44.28 -29.65 3.38
N GLU A 282 43.30 -30.11 2.60
CA GLU A 282 42.14 -29.30 2.19
C GLU A 282 41.40 -28.71 3.41
N LEU A 283 41.15 -29.53 4.45
CA LEU A 283 40.53 -29.08 5.70
C LEU A 283 41.31 -27.94 6.38
N LYS A 284 42.65 -27.98 6.35
CA LYS A 284 43.50 -26.93 6.93
C LYS A 284 43.40 -25.63 6.14
N GLU A 285 43.22 -25.71 4.82
CA GLU A 285 43.15 -24.56 3.93
C GLU A 285 41.78 -23.88 4.00
N VAL A 286 40.69 -24.64 3.84
CA VAL A 286 39.34 -24.07 3.72
C VAL A 286 38.60 -23.99 5.07
N GLY A 287 39.01 -24.81 6.04
CA GLY A 287 38.44 -24.86 7.39
C GLY A 287 37.17 -25.72 7.50
N GLU A 288 37.01 -26.34 8.67
CA GLU A 288 35.95 -27.32 8.99
C GLU A 288 34.52 -26.81 8.71
N LYS A 289 34.27 -25.51 8.96
CA LYS A 289 32.95 -24.90 8.76
C LYS A 289 32.46 -25.00 7.32
N ILE A 290 33.35 -25.08 6.33
CA ILE A 290 32.96 -25.21 4.92
C ILE A 290 32.47 -26.64 4.65
N CYS A 291 33.15 -27.66 5.16
CA CYS A 291 32.74 -29.06 5.05
C CYS A 291 31.38 -29.31 5.70
N LEU A 292 31.14 -28.68 6.86
CA LEU A 292 29.89 -28.79 7.62
C LEU A 292 28.68 -28.10 6.97
N ARG A 293 28.86 -27.35 5.87
CA ARG A 293 27.75 -26.80 5.08
C ARG A 293 27.01 -27.87 4.29
N CYS A 294 27.70 -28.97 3.97
CA CYS A 294 27.15 -30.07 3.17
C CYS A 294 27.11 -31.39 3.95
N HIS A 295 28.04 -31.60 4.90
CA HIS A 295 28.18 -32.84 5.64
C HIS A 295 27.80 -32.67 7.12
N ALA A 296 27.09 -33.66 7.67
CA ALA A 296 26.87 -33.72 9.12
C ALA A 296 28.18 -34.10 9.83
N LYS A 297 28.45 -33.51 11.01
CA LYS A 297 29.63 -33.80 11.84
C LYS A 297 29.80 -35.30 12.13
N SER A 298 28.70 -36.03 12.27
CA SER A 298 28.70 -37.49 12.45
C SER A 298 29.45 -38.25 11.34
N SER A 299 29.53 -37.67 10.13
CA SER A 299 30.27 -38.24 9.00
C SER A 299 31.78 -38.22 9.25
N CYS A 300 32.29 -37.15 9.86
CA CYS A 300 33.69 -37.08 10.29
C CYS A 300 33.94 -38.07 11.42
N ASP A 301 33.06 -38.06 12.42
CA ASP A 301 33.21 -38.89 13.62
C ASP A 301 33.25 -40.38 13.25
N LEU A 302 32.44 -40.84 12.27
CA LEU A 302 32.38 -42.24 11.87
C LEU A 302 33.74 -42.84 11.48
N CYS A 303 34.55 -42.09 10.73
CA CYS A 303 35.87 -42.53 10.28
C CYS A 303 36.96 -42.19 11.29
N HIS A 304 36.98 -40.96 11.83
CA HIS A 304 38.04 -40.50 12.72
C HIS A 304 37.99 -41.11 14.13
N THR A 305 36.84 -41.62 14.58
CA THR A 305 36.76 -42.38 15.83
C THR A 305 37.24 -43.84 15.67
N LYS A 306 37.12 -44.39 14.46
CA LYS A 306 37.49 -45.78 14.14
C LYS A 306 38.88 -45.91 13.50
N HIS A 307 39.48 -44.80 13.09
CA HIS A 307 40.78 -44.75 12.43
C HIS A 307 41.55 -43.50 12.87
N ALA A 308 42.79 -43.67 13.33
CA ALA A 308 43.70 -42.59 13.67
C ALA A 308 44.82 -42.52 12.61
N HIS A 309 45.03 -41.35 11.99
CA HIS A 309 46.14 -41.13 11.06
C HIS A 309 47.45 -40.99 11.84
N PRO A 310 48.38 -41.96 11.78
CA PRO A 310 49.65 -41.88 12.50
C PRO A 310 50.52 -40.82 11.82
N GLY A 311 50.55 -39.60 12.37
CA GLY A 311 51.37 -38.49 11.82
C GLY A 311 50.83 -37.07 12.02
N LEU A 312 49.55 -36.90 12.33
CA LEU A 312 48.99 -35.59 12.71
C LEU A 312 48.91 -35.50 14.24
N ARG A 313 49.76 -34.67 14.86
CA ARG A 313 49.65 -34.34 16.29
C ARG A 313 48.31 -33.61 16.50
N PHE A 314 47.34 -34.29 17.11
CA PHE A 314 46.20 -33.61 17.71
C PHE A 314 46.69 -32.90 18.96
N GLU A 315 46.92 -31.59 18.89
CA GLU A 315 46.94 -30.78 20.10
C GLU A 315 45.51 -30.76 20.65
N LYS A 316 45.29 -31.53 21.73
CA LYS A 316 44.10 -31.39 22.57
C LYS A 316 44.08 -29.95 23.08
N LYS A 317 43.08 -29.15 22.68
CA LYS A 317 42.70 -27.96 23.43
C LYS A 317 41.99 -28.41 24.70
N GLU A 318 42.59 -28.10 25.85
CA GLU A 318 41.89 -28.04 27.14
C GLU A 318 41.22 -26.67 27.26
N ASP A 319 39.91 -26.70 27.56
CA ASP A 319 38.94 -25.66 27.93
C ASP A 319 38.91 -24.30 27.19
#